data_AF-A0A6J4JQ45-F1
#
_entry.id   AF-A0A6J4JQ45-F1
#
_cell.length_a   1.000
_cell.length_b   1.000
_cell.length_c   1.000
_cell.angle_alpha   90.00
_cell.angle_beta   90.00
_cell.angle_gamma   90.00
#
_symmetry.space_group_name_H-M   'P 1'
#
loop_
_entity.id
_entity.type
_entity.pdbx_description
1 polymer ?
#
loop_
_entity_poly.entity_id
_entity_poly.type
_entity_poly.pdbx_seq_one_letter_code
_entity_poly.pdbx_strand_id
1 'polypeptide(L)' 'MTEAQRAYEAKRAAKAGLSLERWLERKEKAAAAGEREATAKPRPSSAEAKGKFGFLAKLLEKAQKPL' A
#
# COMPACT_ATOMS: atom_id res chain seq x y z
N MET A 1 -6.01 -14.79 -11.49
CA MET A 1 -6.79 -13.76 -10.75
C MET A 1 -8.03 -14.44 -10.21
N THR A 2 -8.30 -14.37 -8.90
CA THR A 2 -9.55 -14.88 -8.30
C THR A 2 -10.70 -13.86 -8.44
N GLU A 3 -11.96 -14.26 -8.27
CA GLU A 3 -13.10 -13.31 -8.30
C GLU A 3 -12.98 -12.20 -7.25
N ALA A 4 -12.57 -12.57 -6.02
CA ALA A 4 -12.30 -11.62 -4.95
C ALA A 4 -11.22 -10.60 -5.34
N GLN A 5 -10.17 -11.07 -6.04
CA GLN A 5 -9.12 -10.21 -6.55
C GLN A 5 -9.62 -9.30 -7.68
N ARG A 6 -10.47 -9.81 -8.58
CA ARG A 6 -11.12 -9.01 -9.63
C ARG A 6 -11.95 -7.87 -9.03
N ALA A 7 -12.76 -8.16 -8.02
CA ALA A 7 -13.56 -7.15 -7.33
C ALA A 7 -12.68 -6.11 -6.61
N TYR A 8 -11.55 -6.54 -6.05
CA TYR A 8 -10.58 -5.65 -5.43
C TYR A 8 -9.95 -4.68 -6.46
N GLU A 9 -9.51 -5.20 -7.61
CA GLU A 9 -8.92 -4.39 -8.67
C GLU A 9 -9.97 -3.49 -9.34
N ALA A 10 -11.22 -3.92 -9.48
CA ALA A 10 -12.31 -3.09 -9.99
C ALA A 10 -12.56 -1.85 -9.11
N LYS A 11 -12.53 -2.00 -7.78
CA LYS A 11 -12.63 -0.87 -6.85
C LYS A 11 -11.47 0.12 -7.03
N ARG A 12 -10.28 -0.38 -7.34
CA ARG A 12 -9.10 0.46 -7.59
C ARG A 12 -9.16 1.15 -8.95
N ALA A 13 -9.62 0.45 -9.98
CA ALA A 13 -9.88 1.01 -11.30
C ALA A 13 -10.90 2.15 -11.21
N ALA A 14 -12.03 1.93 -10.54
CA ALA A 14 -13.06 2.95 -10.32
C ALA A 14 -12.52 4.16 -9.56
N LYS A 15 -11.67 3.95 -8.55
CA LYS A 15 -10.99 5.03 -7.81
C LYS A 15 -10.03 5.84 -8.68
N ALA A 16 -9.43 5.21 -9.69
CA ALA A 16 -8.56 5.86 -10.66
C ALA A 16 -9.33 6.46 -11.85
N GLY A 17 -10.67 6.29 -11.91
CA GLY A 17 -11.48 6.71 -13.06
C GLY A 17 -11.23 5.89 -14.33
N LEU A 18 -10.71 4.67 -14.19
CA LEU A 18 -10.34 3.79 -15.30
C LEU A 18 -11.23 2.54 -15.33
N SER A 19 -11.35 1.93 -16.51
CA SER A 19 -11.90 0.58 -16.63
C SER A 19 -10.93 -0.46 -16.05
N LEU A 20 -11.46 -1.63 -15.66
CA LEU A 20 -10.67 -2.70 -15.07
C LEU A 20 -9.52 -3.17 -16.00
N GLU A 21 -9.78 -3.30 -17.31
CA GLU A 21 -8.75 -3.69 -18.28
C GLU A 21 -7.60 -2.69 -18.35
N ARG A 22 -7.92 -1.39 -18.47
CA ARG A 22 -6.91 -0.31 -18.47
C ARG A 22 -6.10 -0.27 -17.18
N TRP A 23 -6.75 -0.57 -16.05
CA TRP A 23 -6.10 -0.66 -14.76
C TRP A 23 -5.12 -1.84 -14.68
N LEU A 24 -5.49 -3.01 -15.20
CA LEU A 24 -4.61 -4.19 -15.24
C LEU A 24 -3.41 -3.97 -16.16
N GLU A 25 -3.61 -3.40 -17.35
CA GLU A 25 -2.51 -3.07 -18.27
C GLU A 25 -1.55 -2.04 -17.67
N ARG A 26 -2.07 -1.03 -16.97
CA ARG A 26 -1.23 -0.06 -16.26
C ARG A 26 -0.40 -0.75 -15.17
N LYS A 27 -0.99 -1.70 -14.46
CA LYS A 27 -0.30 -2.48 -13.42
C LYS A 27 0.77 -3.39 -14.02
N GLU A 28 0.51 -4.02 -15.16
CA GLU A 28 1.47 -4.85 -15.87
C GLU A 28 2.67 -4.02 -16.36
N LYS A 29 2.40 -2.85 -16.95
CA LYS A 29 3.45 -1.88 -17.32
C LYS A 29 4.24 -1.38 -16.12
N ALA A 30 3.58 -1.15 -14.98
CA ALA A 30 4.22 -0.74 -13.73
C ALA A 30 5.03 -1.87 -13.07
N ALA A 31 4.61 -3.13 -13.23
CA ALA A 31 5.34 -4.30 -12.75
C ALA A 31 6.61 -4.53 -13.59
N ALA A 32 6.53 -4.33 -14.91
CA ALA A 32 7.68 -4.37 -15.80
C ALA A 32 8.68 -3.22 -15.57
N ALA A 33 8.20 -2.06 -15.10
CA ALA A 33 9.02 -0.89 -14.80
C ALA A 33 9.63 -0.87 -13.39
N GLY A 34 9.42 -1.92 -12.57
CA GLY A 34 9.95 -2.01 -11.21
C GLY A 34 9.37 -0.96 -10.27
N GLU A 35 8.17 -1.23 -9.75
CA GLU A 35 7.50 -0.61 -8.58
C GLU A 35 7.68 0.91 -8.36
N ARG A 36 6.62 1.73 -8.48
CA ARG A 36 6.46 2.97 -7.65
C ARG A 36 5.13 3.73 -7.71
N GLU A 37 4.23 3.50 -8.67
CA GLU A 37 3.10 4.44 -8.83
C GLU A 37 1.81 4.14 -8.03
N ALA A 38 1.61 2.92 -7.53
CA ALA A 38 0.34 2.58 -6.86
C ALA A 38 0.13 3.23 -5.48
N THR A 39 1.14 3.93 -4.95
CA THR A 39 1.09 4.72 -3.70
C THR A 39 1.27 6.22 -3.89
N ALA A 40 1.18 6.74 -5.12
CA ALA A 40 1.18 8.18 -5.40
C ALA A 40 -0.18 8.84 -5.09
N LYS A 41 -0.77 8.51 -3.94
CA LYS A 41 -1.56 9.51 -3.22
C LYS A 41 -0.55 10.40 -2.52
N PRO A 42 -0.74 11.73 -2.43
CA PRO A 42 0.04 12.53 -1.49
C PRO A 42 -0.17 11.91 -0.11
N ARG A 43 0.87 11.26 0.42
CA ARG A 43 0.92 10.96 1.85
C ARG A 43 0.88 12.34 2.51
N PRO A 44 -0.03 12.61 3.45
CA PRO A 44 0.18 13.78 4.30
C PRO A 44 1.60 13.66 4.86
N SER A 45 2.30 14.79 4.79
CA SER A 45 3.70 14.96 5.17
C SER A 45 4.13 14.03 6.31
N SER A 46 5.33 13.49 6.16
CA SER A 46 6.11 12.66 7.08
C SER A 46 6.31 13.26 8.49
N ALA A 47 5.48 14.20 8.95
CA ALA A 47 5.44 14.69 10.31
C ALA A 47 4.68 13.75 11.27
N GLU A 48 3.72 12.95 10.79
CA GLU A 48 2.86 12.12 11.67
C GLU A 48 3.24 10.62 11.71
N ALA A 49 4.15 10.16 10.84
CA ALA A 49 4.62 8.77 10.84
C ALA A 49 5.55 8.42 12.02
N LYS A 50 5.88 9.41 12.87
CA LYS A 50 6.72 9.23 14.06
C LYS A 50 6.00 8.51 15.22
N GLY A 51 4.67 8.36 15.15
CA GLY A 51 3.86 7.83 16.25
C GLY A 51 3.46 6.34 16.15
N LYS A 52 3.36 5.76 14.94
CA LYS A 52 2.77 4.41 14.78
C LYS A 52 3.72 3.26 15.13
N PHE A 53 5.03 3.51 15.15
CA PHE A 53 6.02 2.55 15.61
C PHE A 53 6.33 2.65 17.11
N GLY A 54 5.85 3.69 17.80
CA GLY A 54 6.20 3.94 19.21
C GLY A 54 5.70 2.85 20.17
N PHE A 55 4.47 2.38 20.00
CA PHE A 55 3.90 1.36 20.88
C PHE A 55 4.55 -0.02 20.70
N LEU A 56 4.72 -0.47 19.44
CA LEU A 56 5.34 -1.76 19.14
C LEU A 56 6.84 -1.76 19.51
N ALA A 57 7.55 -0.64 19.27
CA ALA A 57 8.95 -0.52 19.68
C ALA A 57 9.10 -0.60 21.20
N LYS A 58 8.19 0.02 21.97
CA LYS A 58 8.22 -0.02 23.44
C LYS A 58 7.90 -1.41 23.99
N LEU A 59 7.03 -2.17 23.32
CA LEU A 59 6.76 -3.57 23.67
C LEU A 59 7.97 -4.46 23.41
N LEU A 60 8.64 -4.29 22.26
CA LEU A 60 9.83 -5.05 21.90
C LEU A 60 11.01 -4.74 22.84
N GLU A 61 11.19 -3.46 23.21
CA GLU A 61 12.21 -3.04 24.18
C GLU A 61 11.97 -3.69 25.56
N LYS A 62 10.71 -3.76 26.01
CA LYS A 62 10.35 -4.42 27.29
C LYS A 62 10.63 -5.93 27.27
N ALA A 63 10.42 -6.58 26.12
CA ALA A 63 10.67 -8.02 25.97
C ALA A 63 12.16 -8.35 25.86
N GLN A 64 12.97 -7.45 25.32
CA GLN A 64 14.40 -7.67 25.08
C GLN A 64 15.29 -7.27 26.27
N LYS A 65 14.70 -6.68 27.32
CA LYS A 65 15.42 -6.30 28.55
C LYS A 65 15.21 -7.39 29.60
N PRO A 66 16.18 -8.32 29.80
CA PRO A 66 16.12 -9.22 30.94
C PRO A 66 16.28 -8.41 32.23
N LEU A 67 15.49 -8.79 33.25
CA LEU A 67 15.53 -8.22 34.60
C LEU A 67 16.89 -8.43 35.26
#